data_AF-A0A534QV96-F1
#
_entry.id   AF-A0A534QV96-F1
#
_cell.length_a   1.000
_cell.length_b   1.000
_cell.length_c   1.000
_cell.angle_alpha   90.00
_cell.angle_beta   90.00
_cell.angle_gamma   90.00
#
_symmetry.space_group_name_H-M   'P 1'
#
loop_
_entity.id
_entity.type
_entity.pdbx_description
1 polymer ?
#
loop_
_entity_poly.entity_id
_entity_poly.type
_entity_poly.pdbx_seq_one_letter_code
_entity_poly.pdbx_strand_id
1 'polypeptide(L)'
;MPPCWPSAPRSTRASSERSSRRKSESPRDVVPEGLALQPAVDELERKLILRALVAADDNKAQAARLLGISERTLWYKLKRDGLCYGPRQMASLAKTASPPV
;
A
#
# COMPACT_ATOMS: atom_id res chain seq x y z
N MET A 1 1.94 -47.96 -43.07
CA MET A 1 3.20 -47.98 -42.29
C MET A 1 3.25 -46.74 -41.41
N PRO A 2 3.59 -46.84 -40.11
CA PRO A 2 3.33 -45.79 -39.12
C PRO A 2 4.33 -44.61 -39.21
N PRO A 3 3.94 -43.38 -38.84
CA PRO A 3 4.85 -42.25 -38.75
C PRO A 3 5.76 -42.36 -37.51
N CYS A 4 7.08 -42.28 -37.71
CA CYS A 4 8.07 -42.22 -36.64
C CYS A 4 7.98 -40.89 -35.89
N TRP A 5 7.25 -40.86 -34.78
CA TRP A 5 7.36 -39.78 -33.79
C TRP A 5 8.50 -40.13 -32.81
N PRO A 6 9.48 -39.23 -32.58
CA PRO A 6 10.54 -39.50 -31.62
C PRO A 6 10.05 -39.43 -30.16
N SER A 7 10.43 -40.47 -29.42
CA SER A 7 10.10 -40.80 -28.04
C SER A 7 10.12 -39.61 -27.08
N ALA A 8 9.06 -39.48 -26.29
CA ALA A 8 8.93 -38.54 -25.19
C ALA A 8 10.10 -38.64 -24.19
N PRO A 9 10.63 -37.52 -23.67
CA PRO A 9 11.60 -37.57 -22.58
C PRO A 9 10.95 -38.09 -21.29
N ARG A 10 11.59 -39.09 -20.67
CA ARG A 10 11.26 -39.60 -19.35
C ARG A 10 11.37 -38.48 -18.32
N SER A 11 10.28 -38.27 -17.58
CA SER A 11 10.21 -37.48 -16.36
C SER A 11 11.38 -37.78 -15.43
N THR A 12 12.30 -36.82 -15.29
CA THR A 12 13.16 -36.70 -14.11
C THR A 12 12.54 -35.68 -13.17
N ARG A 13 11.99 -36.25 -12.10
CA ARG A 13 11.55 -35.65 -10.85
C ARG A 13 12.55 -34.61 -10.33
N ALA A 14 12.25 -33.34 -10.51
CA ALA A 14 12.82 -32.23 -9.73
C ALA A 14 11.66 -31.40 -9.16
N SER A 15 11.11 -31.90 -8.05
CA SER A 15 10.28 -31.13 -7.13
C SER A 15 11.22 -30.32 -6.25
N SER A 16 11.17 -28.97 -6.23
CA SER A 16 11.46 -28.16 -5.01
C SER A 16 11.56 -26.63 -5.18
N GLU A 17 10.86 -25.96 -6.10
CA GLU A 17 10.69 -24.49 -6.01
C GLU A 17 9.23 -24.10 -6.25
N ARG A 18 8.25 -24.64 -5.51
CA ARG A 18 7.82 -24.10 -4.21
C ARG A 18 8.33 -22.69 -3.94
N SER A 19 7.41 -21.71 -3.97
CA SER A 19 7.48 -20.44 -3.21
C SER A 19 7.69 -19.12 -3.96
N SER A 20 6.96 -18.89 -5.06
CA SER A 20 6.63 -17.50 -5.46
C SER A 20 5.15 -17.31 -5.83
N ARG A 21 4.32 -18.31 -5.51
CA ARG A 21 2.85 -18.22 -5.43
C ARG A 21 2.38 -17.37 -4.23
N ARG A 22 3.01 -16.22 -3.97
CA ARG A 22 2.33 -15.10 -3.32
C ARG A 22 1.66 -14.33 -4.45
N LYS A 23 0.65 -14.94 -5.09
CA LYS A 23 -0.73 -14.47 -4.90
C LYS A 23 -0.72 -12.98 -4.58
N SER A 24 -0.57 -12.20 -5.64
CA SER A 24 -0.95 -10.80 -5.68
C SER A 24 -2.43 -10.74 -5.33
N GLU A 25 -2.72 -10.77 -4.03
CA GLU A 25 -4.00 -10.33 -3.51
C GLU A 25 -3.97 -8.82 -3.76
N SER A 26 -4.38 -8.43 -4.97
CA SER A 26 -4.73 -7.06 -5.28
C SER A 26 -5.62 -6.58 -4.13
N PRO A 27 -5.34 -5.44 -3.49
CA PRO A 27 -6.27 -4.87 -2.52
C PRO A 27 -7.56 -4.65 -3.30
N ARG A 28 -8.49 -5.60 -3.16
CA ARG A 28 -9.79 -5.54 -3.82
C ARG A 28 -10.46 -4.29 -3.31
N ASP A 29 -11.20 -3.63 -4.19
CA ASP A 29 -12.15 -2.58 -3.85
C ASP A 29 -13.09 -3.11 -2.74
N VAL A 30 -12.68 -2.93 -1.49
CA VAL A 30 -13.52 -3.18 -0.33
C VAL A 30 -14.45 -1.97 -0.33
N VAL A 31 -15.59 -2.09 -1.01
CA VAL A 31 -16.65 -1.09 -0.91
C VAL A 31 -17.09 -1.13 0.55
N PRO A 32 -16.89 -0.05 1.32
CA PRO A 32 -17.25 -0.04 2.72
C PRO A 32 -18.73 -0.39 2.87
N GLU A 33 -19.08 -1.13 3.93
CA GLU A 33 -20.44 -1.57 4.22
C GLU A 33 -21.31 -0.34 4.60
N GLY A 34 -21.73 0.40 3.59
CA GLY A 34 -22.47 1.66 3.71
C GLY A 34 -22.19 2.57 2.51
N LEU A 35 -23.24 3.01 1.83
CA LEU A 35 -23.17 3.98 0.73
C LEU A 35 -22.83 5.41 1.19
N ALA A 36 -22.49 5.60 2.47
CA ALA A 36 -22.12 6.89 3.01
C ALA A 36 -20.74 7.31 2.47
N LEU A 37 -20.74 8.31 1.61
CA LEU A 37 -19.52 8.80 0.95
C LEU A 37 -18.50 9.38 1.93
N GLN A 38 -18.99 10.13 2.93
CA GLN A 38 -18.13 10.85 3.87
C GLN A 38 -17.10 9.97 4.62
N PRO A 39 -17.50 8.86 5.30
CA PRO A 39 -16.54 8.01 5.99
C PRO A 39 -15.54 7.33 5.05
N ALA A 40 -15.95 6.97 3.83
CA ALA A 40 -15.06 6.38 2.83
C ALA A 40 -13.99 7.39 2.38
N VAL A 41 -14.39 8.64 2.14
CA VAL A 41 -13.47 9.74 1.82
C VAL A 41 -12.53 10.01 2.99
N ASP A 42 -13.04 10.08 4.22
CA ASP A 42 -12.22 10.35 5.40
C ASP A 42 -11.16 9.24 5.63
N GLU A 43 -11.50 7.98 5.39
CA GLU A 43 -10.54 6.87 5.47
C GLU A 43 -9.46 6.95 4.40
N LEU A 44 -9.84 7.27 3.15
CA LEU A 44 -8.90 7.47 2.06
C LEU A 44 -7.97 8.65 2.34
N GLU A 45 -8.51 9.78 2.78
CA GLU A 45 -7.74 10.97 3.16
C GLU A 45 -6.70 10.63 4.23
N ARG A 46 -7.08 9.92 5.28
CA ARG A 46 -6.16 9.48 6.35
C ARG A 46 -5.02 8.64 5.79
N LYS A 47 -5.32 7.66 4.94
CA LYS A 47 -4.30 6.79 4.32
C LYS A 47 -3.31 7.59 3.48
N LEU A 48 -3.80 8.55 2.69
CA LEU A 48 -2.95 9.40 1.85
C LEU A 48 -2.07 10.34 2.69
N ILE A 49 -2.64 10.96 3.72
CA ILE A 49 -1.89 11.85 4.63
C ILE A 49 -0.73 11.09 5.30
N LEU A 50 -0.99 9.89 5.82
CA LEU A 50 0.05 9.08 6.45
C LEU A 50 1.16 8.69 5.47
N ARG A 51 0.79 8.29 4.24
CA ARG A 51 1.78 7.95 3.20
C ARG A 51 2.64 9.15 2.83
N ALA A 52 2.03 10.33 2.67
CA ALA A 52 2.75 11.56 2.35
C ALA A 52 3.69 11.99 3.48
N LEU A 53 3.29 11.82 4.74
CA LEU A 53 4.15 12.12 5.90
C LEU A 53 5.34 11.17 5.97
N VAL A 54 5.14 9.87 5.74
CA VAL A 54 6.24 8.89 5.67
C VAL A 54 7.19 9.21 4.52
N ALA A 55 6.66 9.50 3.32
CA ALA A 55 7.47 9.86 2.16
C ALA A 55 8.24 11.18 2.35
N ALA A 56 7.73 12.06 3.20
CA ALA A 56 8.33 13.35 3.52
C ALA A 56 9.24 13.32 4.75
N ASP A 57 9.51 12.16 5.35
CA ASP A 57 10.27 12.02 6.60
C ASP A 57 9.74 12.97 7.69
N ASP A 58 8.43 12.87 7.91
CA ASP A 58 7.65 13.67 8.84
C ASP A 58 7.62 15.20 8.57
N ASN A 59 8.16 15.66 7.43
CA ASN A 59 8.13 17.07 7.04
C ASN A 59 6.76 17.48 6.50
N LYS A 60 5.98 18.19 7.31
CA LYS A 60 4.60 18.64 7.00
C LYS A 60 4.51 19.49 5.74
N ALA A 61 5.46 20.39 5.52
CA ALA A 61 5.47 21.25 4.35
C ALA A 61 5.69 20.43 3.07
N GLN A 62 6.60 19.45 3.11
CA GLN A 62 6.82 18.54 1.99
C GLN A 62 5.65 17.57 1.78
N ALA A 63 5.08 17.01 2.85
CA ALA A 63 3.89 16.16 2.77
C ALA A 63 2.69 16.91 2.16
N ALA A 64 2.47 18.18 2.54
CA ALA A 64 1.42 19.01 1.96
C ALA A 64 1.64 19.24 0.45
N ARG A 65 2.90 19.48 0.04
CA ARG A 65 3.27 19.59 -1.38
C ARG A 65 3.02 18.30 -2.16
N LEU A 66 3.36 17.14 -1.60
CA LEU A 66 3.09 15.83 -2.21
C LEU A 66 1.59 15.57 -2.39
N LEU A 67 0.77 16.04 -1.45
CA LEU A 67 -0.69 15.93 -1.52
C LEU A 67 -1.36 17.02 -2.38
N GLY A 68 -0.61 18.04 -2.81
CA GLY A 68 -1.15 19.17 -3.59
C GLY A 68 -2.08 20.09 -2.78
N ILE A 69 -1.93 20.15 -1.45
CA ILE A 69 -2.74 21.00 -0.57
C ILE A 69 -1.88 22.01 0.20
N SER A 70 -2.53 23.02 0.79
CA SER A 70 -1.83 23.93 1.70
C SER A 70 -1.42 23.23 3.00
N GLU A 71 -0.30 23.63 3.58
CA GLU A 71 0.14 23.13 4.89
C GLU A 71 -0.92 23.35 5.98
N ARG A 72 -1.63 24.48 5.91
CA ARG A 72 -2.73 24.80 6.82
C ARG A 72 -3.87 23.78 6.70
N THR A 73 -4.23 23.38 5.47
CA THR A 73 -5.25 22.35 5.22
C THR A 73 -4.83 21.01 5.81
N LEU A 74 -3.56 20.62 5.62
CA LEU A 74 -3.01 19.39 6.20
C LEU A 74 -3.14 19.40 7.74
N TRP A 75 -2.80 20.52 8.38
CA TRP A 75 -2.91 20.69 9.83
C TRP A 75 -4.36 20.53 10.33
N TYR A 76 -5.33 21.13 9.64
CA TYR A 76 -6.74 21.00 10.02
C TYR A 76 -7.23 19.56 9.91
N LYS A 77 -6.84 18.84 8.84
CA LYS A 77 -7.19 17.44 8.66
C LYS A 77 -6.60 16.56 9.77
N LEU A 78 -5.31 16.74 10.08
CA LEU A 78 -4.65 16.05 11.20
C LEU A 78 -5.34 16.30 12.55
N LYS A 79 -5.71 17.55 12.82
CA LYS A 79 -6.41 17.92 14.05
C LYS A 79 -7.80 17.30 14.14
N ARG A 80 -8.55 17.30 13.04
CA ARG A 80 -9.90 16.71 12.96
C ARG A 80 -9.86 15.20 13.21
N ASP A 81 -8.87 14.52 12.65
CA ASP A 81 -8.74 13.06 12.75
C ASP A 81 -8.14 12.59 14.08
N GLY A 82 -7.83 13.50 15.01
CA GLY A 82 -7.28 13.15 16.32
C GLY A 82 -5.84 12.60 16.27
N LEU A 83 -5.17 12.74 15.12
CA LEU A 83 -3.78 12.37 14.95
C LEU A 83 -2.92 13.43 15.64
N CYS A 84 -2.70 13.27 16.94
CA CYS A 84 -1.76 14.08 17.71
C CYS A 84 -0.33 13.81 17.22
N TYR A 85 0.06 14.53 16.18
CA TYR A 85 1.31 14.27 15.48
C TYR A 85 2.51 14.84 16.26
N GLY A 86 3.14 13.99 17.06
CA GLY A 86 4.47 14.22 17.62
C GLY A 86 5.52 13.40 16.86
N PRO A 87 6.75 13.94 16.63
CA PRO A 87 7.83 13.28 15.87
C PRO A 87 8.34 11.96 16.48
N ARG A 88 7.76 11.52 17.62
CA ARG A 88 8.18 10.35 18.39
C ARG A 88 7.31 9.10 18.14
N GLN A 89 6.11 9.24 17.57
CA GLN A 89 5.16 8.13 17.40
C GLN A 89 5.22 7.44 16.02
N MET A 90 5.75 8.10 14.98
CA MET A 90 5.73 7.56 13.60
C MET A 90 6.97 6.72 13.24
N ALA A 91 8.11 6.92 13.93
CA ALA A 91 9.32 6.08 13.77
C ALA A 91 9.05 4.58 14.03
N SER A 92 8.01 4.27 14.81
CA SER A 92 7.58 2.90 15.11
C SER A 92 6.71 2.29 14.00
N LEU A 93 5.98 3.10 13.21
CA LEU A 93 5.10 2.63 12.12
C LEU A 93 5.80 2.61 10.74
N ALA A 94 6.77 3.50 10.51
CA ALA A 94 7.51 3.56 9.24
C ALA A 94 8.33 2.29 8.93
N LYS A 95 8.60 1.44 9.94
CA LYS A 95 9.37 0.19 9.81
C LYS A 95 8.71 -0.91 8.96
N THR A 96 7.49 -0.70 8.46
CA THR A 96 6.76 -1.70 7.65
C THR A 96 6.35 -1.24 6.26
N ALA A 97 6.54 0.04 5.94
CA ALA A 97 6.17 0.60 4.65
C ALA A 97 7.44 0.79 3.80
N SER A 98 7.79 -0.22 3.00
CA SER A 98 8.64 0.02 1.84
C SER A 98 7.98 1.09 0.96
N PRO A 99 8.71 2.11 0.50
CA PRO A 99 8.16 3.12 -0.38
C PRO A 99 7.70 2.46 -1.68
N PRO A 100 6.53 2.83 -2.24
CA PRO A 100 6.24 2.49 -3.62
C PRO A 100 7.25 3.23 -4.52
N VAL A 101 7.81 2.47 -5.45
CA VAL A 101 8.83 2.82 -6.45
C VAL A 101 8.50 4.12 -7.18
#